data_AF-A0A137PHH9-F1
#
_entry.id   AF-A0A137PHH9-F1
#
_cell.length_a   1.000
_cell.length_b   1.000
_cell.length_c   1.000
_cell.angle_alpha   90.00
_cell.angle_beta   90.00
_cell.angle_gamma   90.00
#
_symmetry.space_group_name_H-M   'P 1'
#
loop_
_entity.id
_entity.type
_entity.pdbx_description
1 polymer ?
#
loop_
_entity_poly.entity_id
_entity_poly.type
_entity_poly.pdbx_seq_one_letter_code
_entity_poly.pdbx_strand_id
1 'polypeptide(L)'
;MTTYSLRPLSTLSTYQSQNITPPSVARFAVPPPLHRTSPHYLVIPPNSAPTPSVLAIFNPITHHNTQSLLAPPLNKSNLLSLHFHAEQKLTETAITLSRIEHLKGPQFQFLMDQIHHAQALVLDAVYLIYKDMDDGLKCPKPHRSSLPSEDREALEAGFREYVLFAAQALTHGFQIRGLEQNTDQLMTPALQLIAAYQAVRQVFYLRATTCPEPPYQSLYDVLIDFDHAWTQFEAILFMSYHRTKTELESLPPQFPLLVHALHKTLHKSIGKGYVQESQVECVDPDLMISLPRLTLLNCILHKKYRLVDLDRPDQCFSWFLPHLPKLIRINKLVKGFTRTQLQTLKIQLSSGESDGNSSSSSEDNSDDHLEEVQVHQVFKLLCQVADSLCYGNNAKWLVRAMETVFQGL
;
A
#
# COMPACT_ATOMS: atom_id res chain seq x y z
N MET A 1 34.93 29.59 0.95
CA MET A 1 34.58 28.80 2.15
C MET A 1 33.41 29.51 2.79
N THR A 2 32.23 28.97 2.57
CA THR A 2 31.02 29.77 2.36
C THR A 2 30.08 29.62 3.55
N THR A 3 29.85 30.74 4.24
CA THR A 3 28.83 30.97 5.27
C THR A 3 27.60 31.62 4.65
N TYR A 4 26.39 31.11 4.94
CA TYR A 4 25.10 31.82 4.77
C TYR A 4 24.21 31.35 5.92
N SER A 5 23.79 32.14 6.92
CA SER A 5 23.04 33.42 6.95
C SER A 5 21.62 33.32 6.40
N LEU A 6 20.66 33.15 7.31
CA LEU A 6 19.22 33.26 7.11
C LEU A 6 18.75 34.70 7.39
N ARG A 7 17.92 35.26 6.49
CA ARG A 7 16.89 36.27 6.83
C ARG A 7 15.76 36.31 5.79
N PRO A 8 14.58 36.87 6.15
CA PRO A 8 13.26 36.42 5.70
C PRO A 8 12.61 37.38 4.69
N LEU A 9 11.51 36.92 4.06
CA LEU A 9 10.58 37.79 3.34
C LEU A 9 9.14 37.48 3.74
N SER A 10 8.53 38.46 4.40
CA SER A 10 7.10 38.66 4.53
C SER A 10 6.58 39.55 3.40
N THR A 11 5.28 39.40 3.12
CA THR A 11 4.32 40.29 2.42
C THR A 11 4.09 40.11 0.91
N LEU A 12 2.86 39.71 0.57
CA LEU A 12 1.90 40.37 -0.36
C LEU A 12 0.69 39.39 -0.50
N SER A 13 -0.42 39.63 0.21
CA SER A 13 -1.61 40.38 -0.22
C SER A 13 -2.40 39.76 -1.37
N THR A 14 -3.56 39.21 -0.98
CA THR A 14 -4.90 39.40 -1.59
C THR A 14 -5.09 39.13 -3.09
N TYR A 15 -5.76 38.01 -3.41
CA TYR A 15 -6.79 37.95 -4.45
C TYR A 15 -7.88 36.96 -4.02
N GLN A 16 -9.04 37.49 -3.65
CA GLN A 16 -10.32 36.80 -3.70
C GLN A 16 -10.82 36.87 -5.16
N SER A 17 -11.24 35.74 -5.72
CA SER A 17 -12.55 35.57 -6.37
C SER A 17 -12.70 34.19 -6.98
N GLN A 18 -13.72 33.47 -6.48
CA GLN A 18 -14.66 32.60 -7.20
C GLN A 18 -14.09 31.65 -8.27
N ASN A 19 -14.21 30.34 -8.04
CA ASN A 19 -15.08 29.48 -8.86
C ASN A 19 -14.98 27.99 -8.48
N ILE A 20 -16.17 27.39 -8.31
CA ILE A 20 -16.55 26.03 -8.70
C ILE A 20 -15.72 24.89 -8.07
N THR A 21 -16.30 24.31 -7.02
CA THR A 21 -15.95 22.97 -6.51
C THR A 21 -16.07 21.91 -7.62
N PRO A 22 -14.99 21.17 -7.96
CA PRO A 22 -15.13 19.85 -8.55
C PRO A 22 -15.44 18.82 -7.45
N PRO A 23 -16.25 17.78 -7.74
CA PRO A 23 -16.65 16.80 -6.75
C PRO A 23 -15.45 16.01 -6.22
N SER A 24 -15.47 15.82 -4.91
CA SER A 24 -14.53 15.04 -4.09
C SER A 24 -14.07 13.75 -4.77
N VAL A 25 -12.79 13.72 -5.16
CA VAL A 25 -12.08 12.51 -5.57
C VAL A 25 -12.01 11.59 -4.36
N ALA A 26 -12.79 10.50 -4.38
CA ALA A 26 -12.61 9.36 -3.51
C ALA A 26 -11.19 8.81 -3.72
N ARG A 27 -10.25 9.19 -2.84
CA ARG A 27 -8.92 8.62 -2.77
C ARG A 27 -9.06 7.17 -2.32
N PHE A 28 -9.05 6.25 -3.27
CA PHE A 28 -8.84 4.83 -3.00
C PHE A 28 -7.45 4.70 -2.36
N ALA A 29 -7.45 4.32 -1.08
CA ALA A 29 -6.21 4.16 -0.33
C ALA A 29 -5.49 2.90 -0.83
N VAL A 30 -4.34 3.10 -1.46
CA VAL A 30 -3.28 2.09 -1.45
C VAL A 30 -3.01 1.75 0.02
N PRO A 31 -3.04 0.47 0.45
CA PRO A 31 -2.60 0.12 1.79
C PRO A 31 -1.13 0.56 1.93
N PRO A 32 -0.79 1.40 2.90
CA PRO A 32 0.56 1.95 3.02
C PRO A 32 1.53 0.91 3.55
N PRO A 33 2.84 1.15 3.39
CA PRO A 33 3.87 0.29 3.97
C PRO A 33 3.65 0.08 5.47
N LEU A 34 3.86 -1.15 5.94
CA LEU A 34 3.64 -1.64 7.31
C LEU A 34 4.40 -0.85 8.40
N HIS A 35 5.23 0.12 8.03
CA HIS A 35 6.03 0.96 8.92
C HIS A 35 5.35 2.26 9.34
N ARG A 36 4.11 2.53 8.93
CA ARG A 36 3.34 3.66 9.47
C ARG A 36 2.28 3.15 10.43
N THR A 37 2.54 3.31 11.72
CA THR A 37 1.54 3.16 12.78
C THR A 37 0.71 4.43 12.86
N SER A 38 -0.46 4.42 12.23
CA SER A 38 -1.41 5.53 12.34
C SER A 38 -2.80 4.99 12.69
N PRO A 39 -3.55 5.65 13.58
CA PRO A 39 -4.93 5.28 13.89
C PRO A 39 -5.86 5.32 12.66
N HIS A 40 -5.42 5.90 11.54
CA HIS A 40 -6.10 5.84 10.25
C HIS A 40 -6.23 4.43 9.63
N TYR A 41 -5.58 3.41 10.22
CA TYR A 41 -5.67 2.01 9.78
C TYR A 41 -6.62 1.16 10.62
N LEU A 42 -7.27 1.74 11.63
CA LEU A 42 -8.24 1.03 12.46
C LEU A 42 -9.66 1.30 11.95
N VAL A 43 -10.46 0.25 11.88
CA VAL A 43 -11.88 0.29 11.54
C VAL A 43 -12.68 -0.12 12.77
N ILE A 44 -13.76 0.60 13.07
CA ILE A 44 -14.70 0.22 14.12
C ILE A 44 -15.77 -0.66 13.47
N PRO A 45 -16.04 -1.86 13.99
CA PRO A 45 -17.08 -2.72 13.43
C PRO A 45 -18.46 -2.03 13.54
N PRO A 46 -19.33 -2.16 12.53
CA PRO A 46 -20.60 -1.41 12.46
C PRO A 46 -21.62 -1.72 13.57
N ASN A 47 -21.35 -2.71 14.43
CA ASN A 47 -22.26 -3.19 15.49
C ASN A 47 -21.65 -3.23 16.91
N SER A 48 -20.51 -2.59 17.16
CA SER A 48 -19.91 -2.56 18.51
C SER A 48 -20.55 -1.49 19.41
N ALA A 49 -21.19 -1.90 20.51
CA ALA A 49 -21.56 -1.02 21.61
C ALA A 49 -20.87 -1.49 22.90
N PRO A 50 -20.15 -0.62 23.65
CA PRO A 50 -19.85 0.78 23.36
C PRO A 50 -18.71 0.93 22.33
N THR A 51 -18.62 2.11 21.71
CA THR A 51 -17.55 2.46 20.77
C THR A 51 -16.19 2.35 21.46
N PRO A 52 -15.27 1.49 21.00
CA PRO A 52 -13.97 1.38 21.64
C PRO A 52 -13.20 2.69 21.48
N SER A 53 -12.67 3.22 22.59
CA SER A 53 -11.84 4.42 22.56
C SER A 53 -10.42 4.07 22.13
N VAL A 54 -9.86 4.79 21.17
CA VAL A 54 -8.45 4.63 20.77
C VAL A 54 -7.52 4.85 21.97
N LEU A 55 -7.94 5.65 22.94
CA LEU A 55 -7.22 5.89 24.19
C LEU A 55 -7.11 4.62 25.05
N ALA A 56 -8.06 3.69 24.95
CA ALA A 56 -8.06 2.46 25.73
C ALA A 56 -6.98 1.46 25.25
N ILE A 57 -6.56 1.54 23.99
CA ILE A 57 -5.51 0.68 23.40
C ILE A 57 -4.23 0.73 24.24
N PHE A 58 -3.90 1.92 24.75
CA PHE A 58 -2.67 2.20 25.48
C PHE A 58 -2.86 2.24 26.98
N ASN A 59 -3.93 1.63 27.52
CA ASN A 59 -4.21 1.64 28.95
C ASN A 59 -2.95 1.24 29.73
N PRO A 60 -2.44 2.14 30.60
CA PRO A 60 -1.23 1.86 31.35
C PRO A 60 -1.46 0.66 32.27
N ILE A 61 -0.41 -0.11 32.54
CA ILE A 61 -0.48 -1.11 33.60
C ILE A 61 -0.59 -0.32 34.90
N THR A 62 -1.74 -0.43 35.56
CA THR A 62 -1.81 -0.08 36.96
C THR A 62 -1.10 -1.17 37.74
N HIS A 63 0.08 -0.86 38.28
CA HIS A 63 0.77 -1.72 39.24
C HIS A 63 0.02 -1.68 40.58
N HIS A 64 -1.21 -2.19 40.61
CA HIS A 64 -1.98 -2.38 41.84
C HIS A 64 -1.22 -3.38 42.71
N ASN A 65 -0.78 -2.96 43.90
CA ASN A 65 -0.09 -3.77 44.94
C ASN A 65 1.43 -3.93 44.91
N THR A 66 2.18 -3.09 44.22
CA THR A 66 3.63 -3.01 44.54
C THR A 66 3.82 -1.98 45.65
N GLN A 67 4.21 -2.47 46.84
CA GLN A 67 4.77 -1.63 47.91
C GLN A 67 5.76 -0.64 47.29
N SER A 68 5.83 0.59 47.81
CA SER A 68 6.65 1.69 47.28
C SER A 68 8.12 1.28 47.11
N LEU A 69 8.43 0.63 45.98
CA LEU A 69 9.76 0.22 45.60
C LEU A 69 10.42 1.43 44.96
N LEU A 70 11.65 1.73 45.38
CA LEU A 70 12.38 2.90 44.91
C LEU A 70 12.65 2.75 43.41
N ALA A 71 12.31 3.77 42.62
CA ALA A 71 12.64 3.79 41.20
C ALA A 71 14.17 3.69 41.02
N PRO A 72 14.68 2.73 40.22
CA PRO A 72 16.11 2.64 39.97
C PRO A 72 16.62 3.89 39.23
N PRO A 73 17.83 4.37 39.52
CA PRO A 73 18.42 5.46 38.76
C PRO A 73 18.58 5.04 37.29
N LEU A 74 18.41 6.01 36.38
CA LEU A 74 18.59 5.75 34.96
C LEU A 74 20.04 5.38 34.68
N ASN A 75 20.26 4.13 34.27
CA ASN A 75 21.55 3.61 33.87
C ASN A 75 21.46 3.09 32.43
N LYS A 76 22.12 3.78 31.50
CA LYS A 76 22.10 3.44 30.07
C LYS A 76 22.81 2.13 29.72
N SER A 77 23.65 1.59 30.61
CA SER A 77 24.29 0.30 30.41
C SER A 77 23.48 -0.87 30.97
N ASN A 78 22.41 -0.59 31.72
CA ASN A 78 21.57 -1.62 32.35
C ASN A 78 20.23 -1.71 31.61
N LEU A 79 19.96 -2.88 31.00
CA LEU A 79 18.78 -3.08 30.15
C LEU A 79 17.46 -2.99 30.95
N LEU A 80 17.44 -3.44 32.21
CA LEU A 80 16.26 -3.34 33.07
C LEU A 80 16.02 -1.91 33.55
N SER A 81 17.07 -1.11 33.74
CA SER A 81 16.91 0.32 34.00
C SER A 81 16.33 1.04 32.78
N LEU A 82 16.84 0.77 31.58
CA LEU A 82 16.29 1.31 30.33
C LEU A 82 14.81 0.93 30.15
N HIS A 83 14.47 -0.34 30.35
CA HIS A 83 13.10 -0.83 30.29
C HIS A 83 12.19 -0.10 31.30
N PHE A 84 12.62 0.03 32.55
CA PHE A 84 11.85 0.71 33.60
C PHE A 84 11.52 2.16 33.25
N HIS A 85 12.52 2.93 32.78
CA HIS A 85 12.32 4.34 32.41
C HIS A 85 11.49 4.50 31.12
N ALA A 86 11.63 3.58 30.15
CA ALA A 86 10.78 3.57 28.97
C ALA A 86 9.30 3.29 29.32
N GLU A 87 9.06 2.36 30.25
CA GLU A 87 7.74 2.03 30.79
C GLU A 87 7.09 3.21 31.54
N GLN A 88 7.88 3.94 32.33
CA GLN A 88 7.40 5.17 32.99
C GLN A 88 6.99 6.21 31.96
N LYS A 89 7.84 6.48 30.96
CA LYS A 89 7.52 7.42 29.87
C LYS A 89 6.28 7.00 29.10
N LEU A 90 6.13 5.71 28.80
CA LEU A 90 4.95 5.16 28.13
C LEU A 90 3.68 5.43 28.96
N THR A 91 3.74 5.13 30.25
CA THR A 91 2.63 5.35 31.20
C THR A 91 2.25 6.82 31.32
N GLU A 92 3.23 7.72 31.50
CA GLU A 92 3.00 9.17 31.58
C GLU A 92 2.38 9.74 30.30
N THR A 93 2.88 9.29 29.14
CA THR A 93 2.37 9.72 27.83
C THR A 93 0.96 9.19 27.60
N ALA A 94 0.67 7.94 27.97
CA ALA A 94 -0.67 7.36 27.87
C ALA A 94 -1.69 8.07 28.77
N ILE A 95 -1.32 8.40 30.02
CA ILE A 95 -2.15 9.20 30.93
C ILE A 95 -2.38 10.61 30.37
N THR A 96 -1.36 11.20 29.73
CA THR A 96 -1.50 12.51 29.11
C THR A 96 -2.44 12.45 27.90
N LEU A 97 -2.29 11.42 27.06
CA LEU A 97 -3.16 11.18 25.91
C LEU A 97 -4.61 10.96 26.36
N SER A 98 -4.85 10.23 27.45
CA SER A 98 -6.20 9.95 27.95
C SER A 98 -6.96 11.19 28.44
N ARG A 99 -6.25 12.30 28.69
CA ARG A 99 -6.82 13.57 29.17
C ARG A 99 -7.15 14.54 28.05
N ILE A 100 -6.82 14.23 26.80
CA ILE A 100 -7.07 15.11 25.66
C ILE A 100 -8.51 14.94 25.18
N GLU A 101 -9.22 16.07 25.04
CA GLU A 101 -10.61 16.12 24.60
C GLU A 101 -10.77 15.94 23.08
N HIS A 102 -9.74 16.27 22.30
CA HIS A 102 -9.78 16.24 20.84
C HIS A 102 -8.86 15.16 20.25
N LEU A 103 -9.47 14.10 19.70
CA LEU A 103 -8.77 12.98 19.05
C LEU A 103 -8.28 13.30 17.62
N LYS A 104 -8.07 14.59 17.31
CA LYS A 104 -7.62 15.08 16.00
C LYS A 104 -6.77 16.33 16.20
N GLY A 105 -5.69 16.45 15.42
CA GLY A 105 -4.80 17.62 15.44
C GLY A 105 -3.35 17.27 15.81
N PRO A 106 -2.45 18.27 15.75
CA PRO A 106 -1.01 18.07 15.90
C PRO A 106 -0.61 17.56 17.29
N GLN A 107 -1.31 17.97 18.35
CA GLN A 107 -1.04 17.52 19.72
C GLN A 107 -1.35 16.03 19.91
N PHE A 108 -2.47 15.56 19.38
CA PHE A 108 -2.85 14.15 19.42
C PHE A 108 -1.83 13.30 18.64
N GLN A 109 -1.44 13.73 17.42
CA GLN A 109 -0.43 13.05 16.62
C GLN A 109 0.91 12.97 17.34
N PHE A 110 1.37 14.08 17.92
CA PHE A 110 2.63 14.13 18.67
C PHE A 110 2.64 13.16 19.87
N LEU A 111 1.54 13.04 20.60
CA LEU A 111 1.46 12.11 21.73
C LEU A 111 1.35 10.65 21.29
N MET A 112 0.63 10.38 20.20
CA MET A 112 0.62 9.05 19.57
C MET A 112 2.03 8.63 19.14
N ASP A 113 2.77 9.52 18.47
CA ASP A 113 4.15 9.27 18.06
C ASP A 113 5.06 9.01 19.28
N GLN A 114 4.86 9.74 20.38
CA GLN A 114 5.59 9.50 21.62
C GLN A 114 5.25 8.16 22.27
N ILE A 115 3.99 7.72 22.23
CA ILE A 115 3.58 6.40 22.73
C ILE A 115 4.23 5.31 21.89
N HIS A 116 4.10 5.36 20.57
CA HIS A 116 4.71 4.38 19.66
C HIS A 116 6.22 4.31 19.86
N HIS A 117 6.88 5.47 20.01
CA HIS A 117 8.31 5.51 20.29
C HIS A 117 8.66 4.92 21.66
N ALA A 118 7.90 5.21 22.72
CA ALA A 118 8.13 4.63 24.04
C ALA A 118 7.90 3.12 24.06
N GLN A 119 6.86 2.62 23.38
CA GLN A 119 6.62 1.17 23.21
C GLN A 119 7.77 0.49 22.47
N ALA A 120 8.29 1.11 21.41
CA ALA A 120 9.46 0.60 20.70
C ALA A 120 10.67 0.46 21.64
N LEU A 121 10.95 1.46 22.48
CA LEU A 121 12.05 1.40 23.45
C LEU A 121 11.87 0.28 24.50
N VAL A 122 10.64 0.04 24.95
CA VAL A 122 10.32 -1.08 25.85
C VAL A 122 10.62 -2.41 25.16
N LEU A 123 10.13 -2.59 23.94
CA LEU A 123 10.35 -3.81 23.16
C LEU A 123 11.82 -4.03 22.81
N ASP A 124 12.57 -2.96 22.51
CA ASP A 124 14.01 -3.04 22.23
C ASP A 124 14.78 -3.54 23.46
N ALA A 125 14.45 -3.05 24.67
CA ALA A 125 15.06 -3.52 25.90
C ALA A 125 14.75 -5.00 26.17
N VAL A 126 13.50 -5.43 25.95
CA VAL A 126 13.09 -6.84 26.01
C VAL A 126 13.87 -7.68 24.99
N TYR A 127 13.98 -7.20 23.75
CA TYR A 127 14.66 -7.89 22.67
C TYR A 127 16.15 -8.07 22.94
N LEU A 128 16.83 -7.07 23.52
CA LEU A 128 18.25 -7.19 23.85
C LEU A 128 18.52 -8.28 24.90
N ILE A 129 17.65 -8.41 25.91
CA ILE A 129 17.75 -9.52 26.88
C ILE A 129 17.44 -10.86 26.20
N TYR A 130 16.39 -10.90 25.37
CA TYR A 130 16.01 -12.10 24.62
C TYR A 130 17.10 -12.56 23.65
N LYS A 131 17.81 -11.63 23.02
CA LYS A 131 18.87 -11.91 22.04
C LYS A 131 20.01 -12.71 22.68
N ASP A 132 20.32 -12.44 23.94
CA ASP A 132 21.37 -13.10 24.71
C ASP A 132 20.97 -14.48 25.24
N MET A 133 19.71 -14.91 25.06
CA MET A 133 19.27 -16.27 25.40
C MET A 133 19.87 -17.31 24.44
N ASP A 134 19.98 -18.54 24.92
CA ASP A 134 20.36 -19.69 24.09
C ASP A 134 19.37 -19.90 22.94
N ASP A 135 19.86 -20.18 21.73
CA ASP A 135 19.00 -20.35 20.54
C ASP A 135 18.02 -21.52 20.67
N GLY A 136 18.33 -22.52 21.50
CA GLY A 136 17.43 -23.65 21.79
C GLY A 136 16.19 -23.28 22.61
N LEU A 137 16.20 -22.12 23.27
CA LEU A 137 15.05 -21.59 24.03
C LEU A 137 14.16 -20.69 23.17
N LYS A 138 14.64 -20.27 21.99
CA LYS A 138 13.94 -19.33 21.11
C LYS A 138 12.96 -20.07 20.21
N CYS A 139 11.78 -19.49 20.04
CA CYS A 139 10.77 -20.01 19.13
C CYS A 139 11.25 -19.84 17.67
N PRO A 140 11.23 -20.90 16.84
CA PRO A 140 11.60 -20.79 15.44
C PRO A 140 10.57 -19.96 14.66
N LYS A 141 11.06 -19.09 13.75
CA LYS A 141 10.24 -18.14 12.97
C LYS A 141 10.29 -18.44 11.45
N PRO A 142 9.91 -19.66 11.01
CA PRO A 142 10.07 -20.08 9.61
C PRO A 142 9.23 -19.24 8.65
N HIS A 143 8.11 -18.68 9.12
CA HIS A 143 7.23 -17.81 8.32
C HIS A 143 7.95 -16.56 7.81
N ARG A 144 8.98 -16.05 8.51
CA ARG A 144 9.73 -14.87 8.04
C ARG A 144 10.48 -15.12 6.72
N SER A 145 10.84 -16.37 6.44
CA SER A 145 11.52 -16.75 5.20
C SER A 145 10.59 -16.73 3.98
N SER A 146 9.27 -16.82 4.18
CA SER A 146 8.27 -16.73 3.10
C SER A 146 7.77 -15.32 2.86
N LEU A 147 8.24 -14.32 3.64
CA LEU A 147 7.88 -12.93 3.47
C LEU A 147 8.71 -12.25 2.36
N PRO A 148 8.17 -11.21 1.68
CA PRO A 148 8.93 -10.33 0.80
C PRO A 148 10.16 -9.75 1.50
N SER A 149 11.18 -9.40 0.71
CA SER A 149 12.47 -8.94 1.26
C SER A 149 12.33 -7.69 2.15
N GLU A 150 11.49 -6.73 1.76
CA GLU A 150 11.21 -5.51 2.54
C GLU A 150 10.63 -5.82 3.94
N ASP A 151 9.62 -6.68 4.01
CA ASP A 151 8.97 -7.05 5.27
C ASP A 151 9.89 -7.91 6.14
N ARG A 152 10.70 -8.77 5.52
CA ARG A 152 11.69 -9.59 6.21
C ARG A 152 12.77 -8.71 6.87
N GLU A 153 13.36 -7.77 6.12
CA GLU A 153 14.38 -6.84 6.63
C GLU A 153 13.84 -6.02 7.82
N ALA A 154 12.57 -5.59 7.75
CA ALA A 154 11.95 -4.85 8.84
C ALA A 154 11.73 -5.67 10.12
N LEU A 155 11.56 -7.00 10.00
CA LEU A 155 11.35 -7.92 11.11
C LEU A 155 12.64 -8.51 11.67
N GLU A 156 13.74 -8.48 10.92
CA GLU A 156 15.07 -8.95 11.37
C GLU A 156 15.57 -8.18 12.60
N ALA A 157 15.12 -6.93 12.78
CA ALA A 157 15.52 -6.06 13.88
C ALA A 157 14.88 -6.38 15.25
N GLY A 158 14.07 -7.44 15.38
CA GLY A 158 13.55 -7.92 16.67
C GLY A 158 12.02 -7.82 16.84
N PHE A 159 11.57 -7.51 18.06
CA PHE A 159 10.14 -7.32 18.37
C PHE A 159 9.68 -5.93 17.93
N ARG A 160 8.81 -5.86 16.93
CA ARG A 160 8.39 -4.61 16.29
C ARG A 160 7.11 -4.05 16.90
N GLU A 161 7.13 -2.76 17.21
CA GLU A 161 6.01 -2.07 17.85
C GLU A 161 4.70 -2.18 17.06
N TYR A 162 4.72 -2.12 15.74
CA TYR A 162 3.49 -2.25 14.93
C TYR A 162 2.80 -3.61 15.08
N VAL A 163 3.54 -4.69 15.40
CA VAL A 163 2.94 -6.01 15.69
C VAL A 163 2.22 -5.96 17.04
N LEU A 164 2.87 -5.38 18.05
CA LEU A 164 2.24 -5.19 19.36
C LEU A 164 0.99 -4.30 19.25
N PHE A 165 1.08 -3.18 18.52
CA PHE A 165 -0.04 -2.27 18.30
C PHE A 165 -1.21 -2.95 17.60
N ALA A 166 -0.93 -3.79 16.59
CA ALA A 166 -1.97 -4.59 15.92
C ALA A 166 -2.71 -5.51 16.91
N ALA A 167 -1.97 -6.21 17.78
CA ALA A 167 -2.59 -7.03 18.82
C ALA A 167 -3.41 -6.20 19.81
N GLN A 168 -2.87 -5.08 20.30
CA GLN A 168 -3.57 -4.20 21.23
C GLN A 168 -4.86 -3.62 20.61
N ALA A 169 -4.82 -3.22 19.34
CA ALA A 169 -6.00 -2.72 18.64
C ALA A 169 -7.10 -3.80 18.56
N LEU A 170 -6.73 -5.03 18.17
CA LEU A 170 -7.65 -6.16 18.08
C LEU A 170 -8.31 -6.48 19.43
N THR A 171 -7.53 -6.58 20.51
CA THR A 171 -8.07 -6.91 21.84
C THR A 171 -9.00 -5.84 22.39
N HIS A 172 -8.89 -4.60 21.90
CA HIS A 172 -9.77 -3.49 22.25
C HIS A 172 -10.95 -3.32 21.28
N GLY A 173 -11.18 -4.29 20.39
CA GLY A 173 -12.36 -4.31 19.52
C GLY A 173 -12.21 -3.50 18.23
N PHE A 174 -11.01 -3.07 17.88
CA PHE A 174 -10.73 -2.49 16.57
C PHE A 174 -10.44 -3.58 15.55
N GLN A 175 -10.85 -3.34 14.31
CA GLN A 175 -10.44 -4.13 13.16
C GLN A 175 -9.26 -3.46 12.46
N ILE A 176 -8.38 -4.28 11.92
CA ILE A 176 -7.26 -3.80 11.11
C ILE A 176 -7.74 -3.66 9.68
N ARG A 177 -7.57 -2.46 9.11
CA ARG A 177 -8.01 -2.16 7.74
C ARG A 177 -7.37 -3.13 6.74
N GLY A 178 -8.20 -3.72 5.89
CA GLY A 178 -7.78 -4.72 4.91
C GLY A 178 -7.67 -6.14 5.45
N LEU A 179 -7.90 -6.36 6.75
CA LEU A 179 -7.93 -7.69 7.39
C LEU A 179 -9.27 -7.95 8.09
N GLU A 180 -10.34 -7.24 7.73
CA GLU A 180 -11.63 -7.29 8.42
C GLU A 180 -12.19 -8.71 8.46
N GLN A 181 -12.00 -9.48 7.38
CA GLN A 181 -12.44 -10.88 7.25
C GLN A 181 -11.60 -11.88 8.08
N ASN A 182 -10.40 -11.48 8.51
CA ASN A 182 -9.47 -12.34 9.25
C ASN A 182 -9.46 -12.02 10.75
N THR A 183 -10.27 -11.04 11.19
CA THR A 183 -10.33 -10.58 12.59
C THR A 183 -10.52 -11.74 13.57
N ASP A 184 -11.44 -12.67 13.27
CA ASP A 184 -11.75 -13.80 14.15
C ASP A 184 -10.54 -14.74 14.36
N GLN A 185 -9.73 -14.93 13.32
CA GLN A 185 -8.51 -15.76 13.38
C GLN A 185 -7.38 -15.07 14.14
N LEU A 186 -7.36 -13.73 14.13
CA LEU A 186 -6.35 -12.90 14.79
C LEU A 186 -6.66 -12.65 16.27
N MET A 187 -7.92 -12.76 16.68
CA MET A 187 -8.36 -12.38 18.02
C MET A 187 -7.73 -13.22 19.14
N THR A 188 -7.79 -14.56 19.04
CA THR A 188 -7.23 -15.44 20.08
C THR A 188 -5.71 -15.28 20.22
N PRO A 189 -4.91 -15.29 19.14
CA PRO A 189 -3.48 -15.04 19.24
C PRO A 189 -3.14 -13.62 19.74
N ALA A 190 -3.94 -12.61 19.41
CA ALA A 190 -3.77 -11.26 19.95
C ALA A 190 -3.94 -11.23 21.48
N LEU A 191 -5.00 -11.86 22.00
CA LEU A 191 -5.23 -11.96 23.45
C LEU A 191 -4.07 -12.66 24.17
N GLN A 192 -3.56 -13.76 23.59
CA GLN A 192 -2.41 -14.49 24.14
C GLN A 192 -1.15 -13.62 24.17
N LEU A 193 -0.87 -12.89 23.08
CA LEU A 193 0.27 -11.98 23.02
C LEU A 193 0.15 -10.85 24.04
N ILE A 194 -1.02 -10.22 24.18
CA ILE A 194 -1.21 -9.14 25.17
C ILE A 194 -1.05 -9.67 26.60
N ALA A 195 -1.56 -10.85 26.92
CA ALA A 195 -1.37 -11.47 28.24
C ALA A 195 0.11 -11.77 28.53
N ALA A 196 0.83 -12.36 27.58
CA ALA A 196 2.25 -12.65 27.74
C ALA A 196 3.10 -11.36 27.85
N TYR A 197 2.77 -10.33 27.07
CA TYR A 197 3.42 -9.02 27.15
C TYR A 197 3.21 -8.35 28.51
N GLN A 198 2.00 -8.42 29.06
CA GLN A 198 1.71 -7.91 30.42
C GLN A 198 2.53 -8.66 31.49
N ALA A 199 2.69 -9.98 31.35
CA ALA A 199 3.52 -10.77 32.25
C ALA A 199 5.00 -10.34 32.19
N VAL A 200 5.56 -10.16 30.98
CA VAL A 200 6.93 -9.64 30.79
C VAL A 200 7.09 -8.30 31.50
N ARG A 201 6.20 -7.33 31.24
CA ARG A 201 6.26 -6.00 31.87
C ARG A 201 6.25 -6.07 33.38
N GLN A 202 5.40 -6.92 33.97
CA GLN A 202 5.30 -7.06 35.42
C GLN A 202 6.55 -7.72 36.04
N VAL A 203 7.06 -8.79 35.43
CA VAL A 203 8.27 -9.49 35.93
C VAL A 203 9.50 -8.60 35.77
N PHE A 204 9.63 -7.88 34.65
CA PHE A 204 10.72 -6.93 34.41
C PHE A 204 10.67 -5.76 35.39
N TYR A 205 9.49 -5.22 35.67
CA TYR A 205 9.31 -4.17 36.68
C TYR A 205 9.79 -4.63 38.07
N LEU A 206 9.38 -5.82 38.50
CA LEU A 206 9.79 -6.38 39.79
C LEU A 206 11.30 -6.63 39.82
N ARG A 207 11.88 -7.17 38.73
CA ARG A 207 13.32 -7.41 38.64
C ARG A 207 14.11 -6.10 38.66
N ALA A 208 13.69 -5.08 37.90
CA ALA A 208 14.36 -3.77 37.84
C ALA A 208 14.41 -3.06 39.20
N THR A 209 13.39 -3.24 40.03
CA THR A 209 13.29 -2.61 41.36
C THR A 209 13.98 -3.39 42.48
N THR A 210 14.11 -4.71 42.34
CA THR A 210 14.72 -5.57 43.37
C THR A 210 16.18 -5.88 43.11
N CYS A 211 16.55 -6.18 41.86
CA CYS A 211 17.92 -6.45 41.45
C CYS A 211 18.03 -6.26 39.92
N PRO A 212 18.39 -5.05 39.45
CA PRO A 212 18.42 -4.74 38.02
C PRO A 212 19.65 -5.30 37.30
N GLU A 213 20.68 -5.72 38.03
CA GLU A 213 21.96 -6.16 37.46
C GLU A 213 21.87 -7.56 36.82
N PRO A 214 22.63 -7.82 35.74
CA PRO A 214 22.78 -9.17 35.21
C PRO A 214 23.37 -10.10 36.28
N PRO A 215 23.11 -11.41 36.21
CA PRO A 215 22.52 -12.14 35.09
C PRO A 215 20.97 -12.07 34.96
N TYR A 216 20.44 -12.28 33.75
CA TYR A 216 19.00 -12.15 33.44
C TYR A 216 18.25 -13.48 33.27
N GLN A 217 18.84 -14.64 33.59
CA GLN A 217 18.20 -15.94 33.35
C GLN A 217 16.86 -16.12 34.09
N SER A 218 16.68 -15.44 35.23
CA SER A 218 15.40 -15.44 35.96
C SER A 218 14.22 -14.86 35.14
N LEU A 219 14.49 -14.21 34.00
CA LEU A 219 13.51 -13.65 33.09
C LEU A 219 13.21 -14.58 31.91
N TYR A 220 13.95 -15.67 31.74
CA TYR A 220 13.86 -16.49 30.52
C TYR A 220 12.52 -17.20 30.39
N ASP A 221 11.93 -17.70 31.47
CA ASP A 221 10.64 -18.39 31.41
C ASP A 221 9.53 -17.49 30.85
N VAL A 222 9.43 -16.24 31.33
CA VAL A 222 8.43 -15.29 30.83
C VAL A 222 8.73 -14.82 29.40
N LEU A 223 10.01 -14.80 29.01
CA LEU A 223 10.42 -14.47 27.65
C LEU A 223 10.12 -15.60 26.65
N ILE A 224 10.22 -16.85 27.07
CA ILE A 224 9.84 -18.02 26.25
C ILE A 224 8.36 -17.95 25.92
N ASP A 225 7.50 -17.76 26.94
CA ASP A 225 6.05 -17.63 26.74
C ASP A 225 5.70 -16.46 25.82
N PHE A 226 6.37 -15.31 26.02
CA PHE A 226 6.19 -14.14 25.18
C PHE A 226 6.64 -14.38 23.73
N ASP A 227 7.78 -15.01 23.50
CA ASP A 227 8.29 -15.28 22.15
C ASP A 227 7.40 -16.28 21.40
N HIS A 228 6.85 -17.29 22.08
CA HIS A 228 5.86 -18.20 21.51
C HIS A 228 4.58 -17.45 21.08
N ALA A 229 4.01 -16.66 21.98
CA ALA A 229 2.80 -15.88 21.68
C ALA A 229 3.03 -14.85 20.57
N TRP A 230 4.20 -14.19 20.58
CA TRP A 230 4.63 -13.24 19.55
C TRP A 230 4.73 -13.92 18.18
N THR A 231 5.46 -15.04 18.12
CA THR A 231 5.69 -15.78 16.87
C THR A 231 4.39 -16.24 16.25
N GLN A 232 3.47 -16.76 17.07
CA GLN A 232 2.15 -17.21 16.60
C GLN A 232 1.32 -16.05 16.04
N PHE A 233 1.21 -14.95 16.77
CA PHE A 233 0.44 -13.78 16.32
C PHE A 233 1.06 -13.15 15.06
N GLU A 234 2.38 -12.95 15.04
CA GLU A 234 3.11 -12.39 13.90
C GLU A 234 2.91 -13.24 12.64
N ALA A 235 3.01 -14.56 12.73
CA ALA A 235 2.81 -15.45 11.60
C ALA A 235 1.40 -15.30 11.00
N ILE A 236 0.35 -15.32 11.83
CA ILE A 236 -1.04 -15.23 11.36
C ILE A 236 -1.33 -13.83 10.81
N LEU A 237 -0.81 -12.77 11.45
CA LEU A 237 -0.95 -11.39 10.99
C LEU A 237 -0.38 -11.22 9.58
N PHE A 238 0.88 -11.62 9.37
CA PHE A 238 1.52 -11.47 8.07
C PHE A 238 0.92 -12.41 7.02
N MET A 239 0.59 -13.66 7.34
CA MET A 239 -0.07 -14.55 6.39
C MET A 239 -1.44 -14.01 5.95
N SER A 240 -2.18 -13.39 6.87
CA SER A 240 -3.45 -12.72 6.55
C SER A 240 -3.26 -11.57 5.56
N TYR A 241 -2.28 -10.70 5.81
CA TYR A 241 -1.93 -9.62 4.88
C TYR A 241 -1.53 -10.12 3.50
N HIS A 242 -0.75 -11.20 3.44
CA HIS A 242 -0.30 -11.77 2.16
C HIS A 242 -1.44 -12.43 1.39
N ARG A 243 -2.37 -13.11 2.08
CA ARG A 243 -3.57 -13.68 1.46
C ARG A 243 -4.47 -12.58 0.89
N THR A 244 -4.79 -11.55 1.68
CA THR A 244 -5.62 -10.42 1.21
C THR A 244 -4.93 -9.65 0.09
N LYS A 245 -3.61 -9.43 0.17
CA LYS A 245 -2.85 -8.79 -0.92
C LYS A 245 -2.95 -9.64 -2.19
N THR A 246 -2.76 -10.95 -2.11
CA THR A 246 -2.86 -11.85 -3.27
C THR A 246 -4.27 -11.93 -3.84
N GLU A 247 -5.32 -11.88 -3.01
CA GLU A 247 -6.71 -11.87 -3.44
C GLU A 247 -7.11 -10.54 -4.10
N LEU A 248 -6.70 -9.42 -3.51
CA LEU A 248 -6.90 -8.06 -4.04
C LEU A 248 -6.05 -7.78 -5.29
N GLU A 249 -4.88 -8.42 -5.39
CA GLU A 249 -3.96 -8.39 -6.51
C GLU A 249 -4.13 -9.58 -7.47
N SER A 250 -5.17 -10.41 -7.31
CA SER A 250 -5.36 -11.57 -8.19
C SER A 250 -5.66 -11.08 -9.61
N LEU A 251 -4.64 -11.19 -10.46
CA LEU A 251 -4.76 -10.89 -11.86
C LEU A 251 -5.93 -11.69 -12.45
N PRO A 252 -6.78 -11.09 -13.28
CA PRO A 252 -7.86 -11.84 -13.90
C PRO A 252 -7.28 -13.05 -14.64
N PRO A 253 -7.95 -14.22 -14.67
CA PRO A 253 -7.46 -15.41 -15.36
C PRO A 253 -7.08 -15.18 -16.84
N GLN A 254 -7.61 -14.11 -17.42
CA GLN A 254 -7.41 -13.65 -18.79
C GLN A 254 -6.16 -12.76 -18.95
N PHE A 255 -5.43 -12.41 -17.89
CA PHE A 255 -4.22 -11.56 -17.97
C PHE A 255 -3.13 -12.10 -18.91
N PRO A 256 -2.86 -13.43 -18.99
CA PRO A 256 -1.95 -13.95 -20.01
C PRO A 256 -2.39 -13.63 -21.45
N LEU A 257 -3.70 -13.49 -21.70
CA LEU A 257 -4.22 -13.08 -23.01
C LEU A 257 -3.86 -11.62 -23.32
N LEU A 258 -3.82 -10.74 -22.30
CA LEU A 258 -3.39 -9.35 -22.44
C LEU A 258 -1.91 -9.27 -22.87
N VAL A 259 -1.03 -10.00 -22.17
CA VAL A 259 0.39 -10.11 -22.52
C VAL A 259 0.56 -10.62 -23.95
N HIS A 260 -0.18 -11.67 -24.32
CA HIS A 260 -0.16 -12.22 -25.67
C HIS A 260 -0.61 -11.21 -26.74
N ALA A 261 -1.68 -10.45 -26.46
CA ALA A 261 -2.20 -9.45 -27.39
C ALA A 261 -1.24 -8.26 -27.58
N LEU A 262 -0.59 -7.81 -26.51
CA LEU A 262 0.45 -6.79 -26.55
C LEU A 262 1.63 -7.26 -27.41
N HIS A 263 2.15 -8.48 -27.14
CA HIS A 263 3.25 -9.07 -27.90
C HIS A 263 2.93 -9.21 -29.40
N LYS A 264 1.75 -9.76 -29.74
CA LYS A 264 1.32 -9.89 -31.13
C LYS A 264 1.12 -8.54 -31.81
N THR A 265 0.63 -7.54 -31.07
CA THR A 265 0.47 -6.19 -31.62
C THR A 265 1.83 -5.56 -31.90
N LEU A 266 2.79 -5.68 -30.98
CA LEU A 266 4.14 -5.13 -31.14
C LEU A 266 4.83 -5.70 -32.38
N HIS A 267 4.89 -7.03 -32.51
CA HIS A 267 5.49 -7.69 -33.67
C HIS A 267 4.82 -7.30 -34.99
N LYS A 268 3.49 -7.10 -34.98
CA LYS A 268 2.75 -6.67 -36.18
C LYS A 268 2.99 -5.19 -36.51
N SER A 269 3.20 -4.35 -35.50
CA SER A 269 3.49 -2.94 -35.65
C SER A 269 4.90 -2.73 -36.21
N ILE A 270 5.88 -3.51 -35.75
CA ILE A 270 7.25 -3.51 -36.29
C ILE A 270 7.23 -3.91 -37.78
N GLY A 271 6.63 -5.06 -38.11
CA GLY A 271 6.56 -5.53 -39.50
C GLY A 271 5.77 -4.62 -40.45
N LYS A 272 5.05 -3.62 -39.94
CA LYS A 272 4.33 -2.61 -40.73
C LYS A 272 4.97 -1.22 -40.68
N GLY A 273 6.06 -1.05 -39.93
CA GLY A 273 6.75 0.22 -39.74
C GLY A 273 6.00 1.24 -38.88
N TYR A 274 5.03 0.82 -38.06
CA TYR A 274 4.37 1.71 -37.08
C TYR A 274 5.22 1.93 -35.82
N VAL A 275 6.11 0.98 -35.52
CA VAL A 275 7.06 1.01 -34.41
C VAL A 275 8.41 0.61 -34.96
N GLN A 276 9.46 1.36 -34.66
CA GLN A 276 10.82 1.02 -35.08
C GLN A 276 11.45 0.02 -34.10
N GLU A 277 12.29 -0.89 -34.60
CA GLU A 277 13.03 -1.84 -33.75
C GLU A 277 13.88 -1.12 -32.68
N SER A 278 14.50 0.00 -33.06
CA SER A 278 15.29 0.84 -32.13
C SER A 278 14.49 1.39 -30.96
N GLN A 279 13.19 1.63 -31.13
CA GLN A 279 12.31 2.08 -30.03
C GLN A 279 12.09 0.95 -29.03
N VAL A 280 12.10 -0.30 -29.49
CA VAL A 280 11.94 -1.47 -28.62
C VAL A 280 13.23 -1.78 -27.87
N GLU A 281 14.38 -1.74 -28.57
CA GLU A 281 15.71 -1.94 -27.96
C GLU A 281 16.00 -0.93 -26.85
N CYS A 282 15.61 0.33 -27.05
CA CYS A 282 15.79 1.40 -26.06
C CYS A 282 14.66 1.47 -25.01
N VAL A 283 13.64 0.61 -25.09
CA VAL A 283 12.44 0.66 -24.25
C VAL A 283 11.86 2.08 -24.21
N ASP A 284 11.61 2.63 -25.40
CA ASP A 284 11.12 3.99 -25.60
C ASP A 284 9.86 4.24 -24.74
N PRO A 285 9.86 5.26 -23.86
CA PRO A 285 8.71 5.60 -23.01
C PRO A 285 7.40 5.75 -23.79
N ASP A 286 7.44 6.20 -25.04
CA ASP A 286 6.24 6.39 -25.86
C ASP A 286 5.57 5.04 -26.21
N LEU A 287 6.31 3.93 -26.20
CA LEU A 287 5.75 2.58 -26.38
C LEU A 287 4.88 2.14 -25.20
N MET A 288 5.14 2.66 -23.99
CA MET A 288 4.32 2.36 -22.82
C MET A 288 2.90 2.89 -22.96
N ILE A 289 2.69 3.88 -23.83
CA ILE A 289 1.40 4.52 -24.07
C ILE A 289 0.81 4.07 -25.41
N SER A 290 1.60 4.09 -26.48
CA SER A 290 1.14 3.75 -27.83
C SER A 290 0.81 2.27 -28.03
N LEU A 291 1.56 1.36 -27.40
CA LEU A 291 1.33 -0.08 -27.58
C LEU A 291 -0.01 -0.55 -26.96
N PRO A 292 -0.40 -0.15 -25.73
CA PRO A 292 -1.73 -0.44 -25.20
C PRO A 292 -2.86 0.10 -26.08
N ARG A 293 -2.72 1.33 -26.60
CA ARG A 293 -3.70 1.96 -27.51
C ARG A 293 -3.88 1.16 -28.81
N LEU A 294 -2.78 0.78 -29.47
CA LEU A 294 -2.80 -0.06 -30.67
C LEU A 294 -3.37 -1.45 -30.40
N THR A 295 -3.05 -2.01 -29.24
CA THR A 295 -3.52 -3.34 -28.83
C THR A 295 -5.02 -3.34 -28.61
N LEU A 296 -5.57 -2.29 -27.98
CA LEU A 296 -7.01 -2.14 -27.81
C LEU A 296 -7.74 -2.08 -29.15
N LEU A 297 -7.25 -1.29 -30.12
CA LEU A 297 -7.82 -1.24 -31.46
C LEU A 297 -7.78 -2.63 -32.14
N ASN A 298 -6.65 -3.35 -32.02
CA ASN A 298 -6.52 -4.70 -32.57
C ASN A 298 -7.48 -5.69 -31.90
N CYS A 299 -7.74 -5.58 -30.60
CA CYS A 299 -8.71 -6.42 -29.89
C CYS A 299 -10.13 -6.20 -30.37
N ILE A 300 -10.51 -4.94 -30.65
CA ILE A 300 -11.83 -4.59 -31.20
C ILE A 300 -11.97 -5.11 -32.64
N LEU A 301 -10.94 -4.92 -33.47
CA LEU A 301 -10.95 -5.35 -34.88
C LEU A 301 -10.86 -6.87 -35.06
N HIS A 302 -10.23 -7.57 -34.12
CA HIS A 302 -9.92 -8.98 -34.23
C HIS A 302 -10.35 -9.73 -32.98
N LYS A 303 -11.49 -10.43 -33.08
CA LYS A 303 -12.04 -11.30 -32.00
C LYS A 303 -11.08 -12.40 -31.51
N LYS A 304 -9.99 -12.66 -32.24
CA LYS A 304 -8.99 -13.70 -31.95
C LYS A 304 -8.28 -13.51 -30.60
N TYR A 305 -8.18 -12.27 -30.11
CA TYR A 305 -7.49 -11.99 -28.84
C TYR A 305 -8.32 -12.32 -27.60
N ARG A 306 -9.65 -12.52 -27.75
CA ARG A 306 -10.58 -12.88 -26.66
C ARG A 306 -10.55 -11.93 -25.45
N LEU A 307 -10.03 -10.72 -25.62
CA LEU A 307 -10.01 -9.68 -24.58
C LEU A 307 -11.22 -8.76 -24.65
N VAL A 308 -11.78 -8.57 -25.85
CA VAL A 308 -12.96 -7.75 -26.10
C VAL A 308 -13.94 -8.58 -26.93
N ASP A 309 -15.05 -8.97 -26.30
CA ASP A 309 -16.20 -9.59 -26.96
C ASP A 309 -17.44 -8.72 -26.69
N LEU A 310 -17.81 -7.92 -27.69
CA LEU A 310 -18.94 -6.99 -27.57
C LEU A 310 -20.30 -7.67 -27.81
N ASP A 311 -20.31 -8.92 -28.29
CA ASP A 311 -21.53 -9.73 -28.39
C ASP A 311 -21.78 -10.47 -27.07
N ARG A 312 -20.73 -10.73 -26.28
CA ARG A 312 -20.78 -11.33 -24.94
C ARG A 312 -19.97 -10.49 -23.93
N PRO A 313 -20.51 -9.37 -23.44
CA PRO A 313 -19.78 -8.43 -22.59
C PRO A 313 -19.26 -9.05 -21.29
N ASP A 314 -19.93 -10.09 -20.79
CA ASP A 314 -19.55 -10.90 -19.62
C ASP A 314 -18.21 -11.65 -19.82
N GLN A 315 -17.79 -11.87 -21.06
CA GLN A 315 -16.55 -12.55 -21.41
C GLN A 315 -15.40 -11.58 -21.72
N CYS A 316 -15.64 -10.27 -21.67
CA CYS A 316 -14.59 -9.27 -21.83
C CYS A 316 -13.60 -9.35 -20.67
N PHE A 317 -12.35 -8.96 -20.97
CA PHE A 317 -11.34 -8.74 -19.96
C PHE A 317 -11.85 -7.79 -18.89
N SER A 318 -11.72 -8.16 -17.61
CA SER A 318 -12.38 -7.45 -16.52
C SER A 318 -12.02 -5.95 -16.47
N TRP A 319 -10.80 -5.59 -16.87
CA TRP A 319 -10.36 -4.19 -16.95
C TRP A 319 -11.11 -3.36 -18.00
N PHE A 320 -11.73 -4.00 -18.98
CA PHE A 320 -12.53 -3.34 -20.01
C PHE A 320 -14.01 -3.21 -19.65
N LEU A 321 -14.50 -3.94 -18.64
CA LEU A 321 -15.91 -3.90 -18.22
C LEU A 321 -16.42 -2.48 -17.89
N PRO A 322 -15.67 -1.64 -17.14
CA PRO A 322 -16.10 -0.26 -16.86
C PRO A 322 -16.21 0.62 -18.11
N HIS A 323 -15.59 0.20 -19.22
CA HIS A 323 -15.49 0.96 -20.47
C HIS A 323 -16.37 0.40 -21.59
N LEU A 324 -17.19 -0.62 -21.34
CA LEU A 324 -18.05 -1.26 -22.34
C LEU A 324 -18.87 -0.26 -23.19
N PRO A 325 -19.53 0.78 -22.63
CA PRO A 325 -20.27 1.74 -23.46
C PRO A 325 -19.39 2.46 -24.48
N LYS A 326 -18.15 2.82 -24.10
CA LYS A 326 -17.18 3.45 -25.00
C LYS A 326 -16.69 2.46 -26.06
N LEU A 327 -16.39 1.21 -25.67
CA LEU A 327 -15.94 0.17 -26.60
C LEU A 327 -17.00 -0.20 -27.64
N ILE A 328 -18.28 -0.26 -27.24
CA ILE A 328 -19.41 -0.46 -28.17
C ILE A 328 -19.47 0.69 -29.17
N ARG A 329 -19.30 1.94 -28.71
CA ARG A 329 -19.28 3.13 -29.59
C ARG A 329 -18.11 3.09 -30.57
N ILE A 330 -16.90 2.80 -30.08
CA ILE A 330 -15.70 2.66 -30.92
C ILE A 330 -15.94 1.61 -32.01
N ASN A 331 -16.44 0.43 -31.64
CA ASN A 331 -16.71 -0.65 -32.60
C ASN A 331 -17.74 -0.26 -33.67
N LYS A 332 -18.79 0.49 -33.31
CA LYS A 332 -19.78 0.98 -34.29
C LYS A 332 -19.15 1.92 -35.31
N LEU A 333 -18.30 2.84 -34.87
CA LEU A 333 -17.62 3.80 -35.74
C LEU A 333 -16.59 3.10 -36.63
N VAL A 334 -15.74 2.27 -36.03
CA VAL A 334 -14.63 1.59 -36.71
C VAL A 334 -15.12 0.59 -37.77
N LYS A 335 -16.30 -0.02 -37.61
CA LYS A 335 -16.89 -0.92 -38.62
C LYS A 335 -17.19 -0.23 -39.96
N GLY A 336 -17.40 1.09 -39.94
CA GLY A 336 -17.62 1.88 -41.15
C GLY A 336 -16.33 2.37 -41.82
N PHE A 337 -15.16 2.15 -41.21
CA PHE A 337 -13.93 2.76 -41.69
C PHE A 337 -13.35 2.07 -42.92
N THR A 338 -12.88 2.89 -43.86
CA THR A 338 -12.10 2.43 -45.01
C THR A 338 -10.68 2.01 -44.57
N ARG A 339 -9.96 1.35 -45.49
CA ARG A 339 -8.58 0.91 -45.22
C ARG A 339 -7.63 2.08 -44.95
N THR A 340 -7.82 3.20 -45.64
CA THR A 340 -7.04 4.43 -45.48
C THR A 340 -7.30 5.06 -44.12
N GLN A 341 -8.56 5.23 -43.73
CA GLN A 341 -8.94 5.75 -42.40
C GLN A 341 -8.37 4.90 -41.25
N LEU A 342 -8.40 3.57 -41.38
CA LEU A 342 -7.79 2.66 -40.41
C LEU A 342 -6.27 2.76 -40.36
N GLN A 343 -5.61 3.10 -41.48
CA GLN A 343 -4.17 3.35 -41.51
C GLN A 343 -3.84 4.68 -40.82
N THR A 344 -4.57 5.75 -41.13
CA THR A 344 -4.43 7.06 -40.48
C THR A 344 -4.61 6.94 -38.97
N LEU A 345 -5.66 6.23 -38.52
CA LEU A 345 -5.89 5.99 -37.08
C LEU A 345 -4.71 5.27 -36.42
N LYS A 346 -4.14 4.24 -37.08
CA LYS A 346 -3.01 3.49 -36.52
C LYS A 346 -1.75 4.32 -36.41
N ILE A 347 -1.50 5.18 -37.39
CA ILE A 347 -0.37 6.13 -37.37
C ILE A 347 -0.56 7.12 -36.21
N GLN A 348 -1.76 7.69 -36.06
CA GLN A 348 -2.06 8.59 -34.93
C GLN A 348 -1.86 7.90 -33.57
N LEU A 349 -2.27 6.64 -33.42
CA LEU A 349 -2.09 5.88 -32.18
C LEU A 349 -0.63 5.50 -31.90
N SER A 350 0.20 5.31 -32.94
CA SER A 350 1.63 5.02 -32.79
C SER A 350 2.47 6.24 -32.44
N SER A 351 2.15 7.41 -33.01
CA SER A 351 2.97 8.62 -32.87
C SER A 351 2.74 9.42 -31.59
N GLY A 352 1.79 9.02 -30.73
CA GLY A 352 1.56 9.64 -29.41
C GLY A 352 1.03 11.09 -29.43
N GLU A 353 1.13 11.80 -30.55
CA GLU A 353 0.71 13.19 -30.69
C GLU A 353 -0.80 13.34 -30.51
N SER A 354 -1.17 14.08 -29.47
CA SER A 354 -2.56 14.37 -29.12
C SER A 354 -3.12 15.59 -29.86
N ASP A 355 -2.28 16.37 -30.54
CA ASP A 355 -2.69 17.60 -31.21
C ASP A 355 -1.92 17.76 -32.53
N GLY A 356 -2.61 17.52 -33.64
CA GLY A 356 -2.17 17.91 -34.96
C GLY A 356 -2.65 19.32 -35.25
N ASN A 357 -1.74 20.28 -35.11
CA ASN A 357 -1.83 21.60 -35.72
C ASN A 357 -1.74 21.43 -37.25
N SER A 358 -2.82 21.01 -37.91
CA SER A 358 -2.90 20.94 -39.38
C SER A 358 -3.35 22.29 -39.95
N SER A 359 -2.52 23.32 -39.76
CA SER A 359 -2.58 24.52 -40.59
C SER A 359 -1.84 24.27 -41.90
N SER A 360 -2.57 23.82 -42.93
CA SER A 360 -2.26 24.12 -44.33
C SER A 360 -3.47 23.84 -45.24
N SER A 361 -4.23 24.90 -45.50
CA SER A 361 -4.81 25.27 -46.80
C SER A 361 -5.10 24.16 -47.81
N SER A 362 -6.37 23.81 -47.98
CA SER A 362 -7.02 23.61 -49.28
C SER A 362 -8.53 23.63 -49.08
N GLU A 363 -9.20 24.55 -49.78
CA GLU A 363 -10.66 24.59 -49.89
C GLU A 363 -11.16 23.35 -50.67
N ASP A 364 -12.41 22.97 -50.40
CA ASP A 364 -13.27 22.02 -51.13
C ASP A 364 -13.04 20.50 -50.96
N ASN A 365 -13.57 19.94 -49.85
CA ASN A 365 -14.45 18.76 -49.88
C ASN A 365 -15.14 18.54 -48.52
N SER A 366 -16.47 18.66 -48.46
CA SER A 366 -17.25 18.49 -47.22
C SER A 366 -17.19 17.06 -46.65
N ASP A 367 -16.94 16.05 -47.48
CA ASP A 367 -16.83 14.66 -47.05
C ASP A 367 -15.49 14.37 -46.35
N ASP A 368 -14.37 14.92 -46.84
CA ASP A 368 -13.02 14.64 -46.31
C ASP A 368 -12.85 15.18 -44.87
N HIS A 369 -13.42 16.36 -44.60
CA HIS A 369 -13.50 16.91 -43.25
C HIS A 369 -14.38 16.06 -42.31
N LEU A 370 -15.47 15.47 -42.81
CA LEU A 370 -16.34 14.63 -41.99
C LEU A 370 -15.65 13.31 -41.62
N GLU A 371 -14.86 12.75 -42.55
CA GLU A 371 -14.05 11.55 -42.35
C GLU A 371 -12.94 11.79 -41.31
N GLU A 372 -12.21 12.91 -41.41
CA GLU A 372 -11.15 13.27 -40.46
C GLU A 372 -11.68 13.45 -39.03
N VAL A 373 -12.85 14.08 -38.88
CA VAL A 373 -13.52 14.25 -37.59
C VAL A 373 -13.89 12.91 -36.96
N GLN A 374 -14.35 11.93 -37.75
CA GLN A 374 -14.70 10.59 -37.23
C GLN A 374 -13.46 9.81 -36.80
N VAL A 375 -12.38 9.83 -37.58
CA VAL A 375 -11.10 9.19 -37.23
C VAL A 375 -10.55 9.76 -35.93
N HIS A 376 -10.52 11.08 -35.82
CA HIS A 376 -10.04 11.77 -34.62
C HIS A 376 -10.93 11.51 -33.38
N GLN A 377 -12.26 11.39 -33.58
CA GLN A 377 -13.16 11.00 -32.50
C GLN A 377 -12.85 9.60 -31.96
N VAL A 378 -12.61 8.63 -32.86
CA VAL A 378 -12.24 7.27 -32.46
C VAL A 378 -10.89 7.25 -31.75
N PHE A 379 -9.91 7.99 -32.25
CA PHE A 379 -8.60 8.17 -31.60
C PHE A 379 -8.76 8.62 -30.14
N LYS A 380 -9.50 9.71 -29.90
CA LYS A 380 -9.77 10.21 -28.54
C LYS A 380 -10.41 9.19 -27.62
N LEU A 381 -11.38 8.42 -28.13
CA LEU A 381 -12.04 7.37 -27.34
C LEU A 381 -11.10 6.21 -27.00
N LEU A 382 -10.23 5.80 -27.92
CA LEU A 382 -9.23 4.76 -27.68
C LEU A 382 -8.20 5.20 -26.64
N CYS A 383 -7.67 6.43 -26.76
CA CYS A 383 -6.75 6.99 -25.78
C CYS A 383 -7.40 7.02 -24.39
N GLN A 384 -8.64 7.51 -24.26
CA GLN A 384 -9.32 7.54 -22.96
C GLN A 384 -9.45 6.18 -22.28
N VAL A 385 -9.62 5.08 -23.03
CA VAL A 385 -9.78 3.74 -22.46
C VAL A 385 -8.43 3.07 -22.20
N ALA A 386 -7.50 3.16 -23.15
CA ALA A 386 -6.18 2.56 -23.00
C ALA A 386 -5.35 3.29 -21.93
N ASP A 387 -5.39 4.62 -21.91
CA ASP A 387 -4.63 5.42 -20.95
C ASP A 387 -5.19 5.24 -19.54
N SER A 388 -6.50 5.03 -19.37
CA SER A 388 -7.04 4.70 -18.05
C SER A 388 -6.51 3.38 -17.48
N LEU A 389 -5.96 2.50 -18.30
CA LEU A 389 -5.23 1.31 -17.82
C LEU A 389 -3.79 1.62 -17.41
N CYS A 390 -3.20 2.69 -17.96
CA CYS A 390 -1.87 3.18 -17.62
C CYS A 390 -1.85 3.95 -16.27
N TYR A 391 -3.02 4.25 -15.70
CA TYR A 391 -3.17 4.92 -14.41
C TYR A 391 -4.01 4.08 -13.42
N GLY A 392 -3.84 4.31 -12.12
CA GLY A 392 -4.60 3.61 -11.07
C GLY A 392 -4.14 2.18 -10.78
N ASN A 393 -5.04 1.34 -10.25
CA ASN A 393 -4.71 0.00 -9.72
C ASN A 393 -4.17 -0.97 -10.78
N ASN A 394 -4.48 -0.74 -12.06
CA ASN A 394 -4.07 -1.61 -13.16
C ASN A 394 -2.68 -1.26 -13.73
N ALA A 395 -2.18 -0.04 -13.44
CA ALA A 395 -0.95 0.49 -14.04
C ALA A 395 0.27 -0.40 -13.74
N LYS A 396 0.45 -0.81 -12.49
CA LYS A 396 1.55 -1.71 -12.06
C LYS A 396 1.55 -3.02 -12.84
N TRP A 397 0.36 -3.57 -13.10
CA TRP A 397 0.19 -4.82 -13.81
C TRP A 397 0.38 -4.68 -15.31
N LEU A 398 -0.04 -3.55 -15.89
CA LEU A 398 0.24 -3.23 -17.29
C LEU A 398 1.75 -3.05 -17.50
N VAL A 399 2.46 -2.36 -16.60
CA VAL A 399 3.93 -2.23 -16.65
C VAL A 399 4.59 -3.60 -16.63
N ARG A 400 4.18 -4.49 -15.72
CA ARG A 400 4.69 -5.86 -15.67
C ARG A 400 4.40 -6.68 -16.93
N ALA A 401 3.22 -6.48 -17.54
CA ALA A 401 2.89 -7.08 -18.82
C ALA A 401 3.83 -6.58 -19.93
N MET A 402 4.10 -5.27 -19.97
CA MET A 402 5.00 -4.65 -20.94
C MET A 402 6.44 -5.12 -20.77
N GLU A 403 6.96 -5.21 -19.55
CA GLU A 403 8.28 -5.78 -19.25
C GLU A 403 8.39 -7.22 -19.78
N THR A 404 7.35 -8.03 -19.58
CA THR A 404 7.30 -9.42 -20.09
C THR A 404 7.30 -9.45 -21.63
N VAL A 405 6.60 -8.51 -22.27
CA VAL A 405 6.55 -8.40 -23.73
C VAL A 405 7.92 -8.01 -24.31
N PHE A 406 8.62 -7.06 -23.68
CA PHE A 406 9.93 -6.61 -24.16
C PHE A 406 11.05 -7.62 -23.89
N GLN A 407 10.97 -8.39 -22.81
CA GLN A 407 11.91 -9.49 -22.53
C GLN A 407 11.73 -10.71 -23.45
N GLY A 408 10.54 -10.85 -24.06
CA GLY A 408 10.19 -12.00 -24.89
C GLY A 408 10.50 -11.84 -26.38
N LEU A 409 11.15 -10.74 -26.79
CA LEU A 409 11.52 -10.45 -28.17
C LEU A 409 12.92 -10.95 -28.53
#